data_AF-A0A4R4TU48-F1
#
_entry.id   AF-A0A4R4TU48-F1
#
_cell.length_a   1.000
_cell.length_b   1.000
_cell.length_c   1.000
_cell.angle_alpha   90.00
_cell.angle_beta   90.00
_cell.angle_gamma   90.00
#
_symmetry.space_group_name_H-M   'P 1'
#
loop_
_entity.id
_entity.type
_entity.pdbx_description
1 polymer ?
#
loop_
_entity_poly.entity_id
_entity_poly.type
_entity_poly.pdbx_seq_one_letter_code
_entity_poly.pdbx_strand_id
1 'polypeptide(L)' 'MSENAFKGVTVRVPANTMTNEVRHESATTIDVSDGHLQVKKSGSSTKTIAIYAPGKWLSAVVSQ' A
#
# COMPACT_ATOMS: atom_id res chain seq x y z
N MET A 1 -0.87 -24.48 -11.73
CA MET A 1 -0.48 -23.06 -11.81
C MET A 1 -0.12 -22.64 -10.40
N SER A 2 1.15 -22.36 -10.12
CA SER A 2 1.55 -21.85 -8.82
C SER A 2 1.05 -20.41 -8.71
N GLU A 3 0.02 -20.21 -7.88
CA GLU A 3 -0.42 -18.89 -7.46
C GLU A 3 0.77 -18.24 -6.73
N ASN A 4 1.50 -17.38 -7.44
CA ASN A 4 2.61 -16.64 -6.85
C ASN A 4 1.98 -15.65 -5.87
N ALA A 5 1.84 -16.06 -4.61
CA ALA A 5 1.23 -15.25 -3.57
C ALA A 5 1.98 -13.90 -3.51
N PHE A 6 1.29 -12.83 -3.90
CA PHE A 6 1.84 -11.48 -3.84
C PHE A 6 2.22 -11.17 -2.38
N LYS A 7 3.48 -10.78 -2.17
CA LYS A 7 3.97 -10.24 -0.90
C LYS A 7 4.16 -8.75 -1.08
N GLY A 8 3.50 -7.94 -0.27
CA GLY A 8 3.50 -6.49 -0.45
C GLY A 8 2.30 -5.80 0.19
N VAL A 9 2.11 -4.51 -0.13
CA VAL A 9 0.90 -3.76 0.22
C VAL A 9 0.08 -3.47 -1.02
N THR A 10 -1.21 -3.79 -0.99
CA THR A 10 -2.16 -3.36 -2.03
C THR A 10 -3.01 -2.22 -1.49
N VAL A 11 -3.02 -1.07 -2.18
CA VAL A 11 -3.82 0.10 -1.84
C VAL A 11 -4.92 0.27 -2.88
N ARG A 12 -6.18 0.25 -2.45
CA ARG A 12 -7.32 0.58 -3.28
C ARG A 12 -7.48 2.10 -3.34
N VAL A 13 -7.59 2.65 -4.53
CA VAL A 13 -7.75 4.10 -4.76
C VAL A 13 -9.11 4.39 -5.41
N PRO A 14 -9.67 5.61 -5.24
CA PRO A 14 -10.90 5.99 -5.92
C PRO A 14 -10.79 5.83 -7.45
N ALA A 15 -11.86 5.39 -8.10
CA ALA A 15 -11.90 4.91 -9.49
C ALA A 15 -11.74 5.99 -10.58
N ASN A 16 -11.05 7.09 -10.29
CA ASN A 16 -10.90 8.21 -11.22
C ASN A 16 -9.91 7.90 -12.36
N THR A 17 -9.25 6.73 -12.34
CA THR A 17 -8.32 6.24 -13.37
C THR A 17 -8.48 4.73 -13.56
N MET A 18 -8.06 4.20 -14.72
CA MET A 18 -8.25 2.80 -15.16
C MET A 18 -7.69 1.71 -14.20
N THR A 19 -6.98 2.09 -13.13
CA THR A 19 -6.39 1.17 -12.16
C THR A 19 -6.91 1.49 -10.75
N ASN A 20 -7.82 0.65 -10.25
CA ASN A 20 -8.45 0.80 -8.93
C ASN A 20 -7.56 0.37 -7.76
N GLU A 21 -6.43 -0.28 -8.04
CA GLU A 21 -5.51 -0.85 -7.06
C GLU A 21 -4.07 -0.55 -7.42
N VAL A 22 -3.29 -0.13 -6.43
CA VAL A 22 -1.85 0.11 -6.55
C VAL A 22 -1.13 -0.90 -5.66
N ARG A 23 -0.25 -1.71 -6.25
CA ARG A 23 0.52 -2.72 -5.53
C ARG A 23 1.93 -2.23 -5.24
N HIS A 24 2.37 -2.44 -4.02
CA HIS A 24 3.69 -2.10 -3.49
C HIS A 24 4.39 -3.38 -3.02
N GLU A 25 5.04 -4.09 -3.95
CA GLU A 25 5.71 -5.39 -3.69
C GLU A 25 6.82 -5.31 -2.64
N SER A 26 7.42 -4.14 -2.46
CA SER A 26 8.50 -3.95 -1.49
C SER A 26 8.01 -3.50 -0.11
N ALA A 27 6.72 -3.18 0.05
CA ALA A 27 6.15 -2.75 1.32
C ALA A 27 5.81 -3.93 2.20
N THR A 28 5.95 -3.75 3.51
CA THR A 28 5.66 -4.79 4.50
C THR A 28 4.74 -4.31 5.60
N THR A 29 4.52 -2.99 5.71
CA THR A 29 3.67 -2.38 6.73
C THR A 29 2.93 -1.17 6.15
N ILE A 30 1.86 -0.78 6.84
CA ILE A 30 1.13 0.45 6.59
C ILE A 30 0.98 1.21 7.91
N ASP A 31 0.84 2.52 7.81
CA ASP A 31 0.59 3.41 8.94
C ASP A 31 -0.36 4.52 8.52
N VAL A 32 -1.20 5.00 9.43
CA VAL A 32 -2.18 6.06 9.15
C VAL A 32 -2.00 7.18 10.16
N SER A 33 -1.59 8.36 9.68
CA SER A 33 -1.39 9.56 10.50
C SER A 33 -2.04 10.75 9.82
N ASP A 34 -2.80 11.55 10.57
CA ASP A 34 -3.48 12.75 10.07
C ASP A 34 -4.31 12.49 8.79
N GLY A 35 -4.97 11.33 8.73
CA GLY A 35 -5.75 10.87 7.58
C GLY A 35 -4.94 10.46 6.34
N HIS A 36 -3.62 10.58 6.39
CA HIS A 36 -2.72 10.13 5.34
C HIS A 36 -2.36 8.65 5.55
N LEU A 37 -2.48 7.84 4.50
CA LEU A 37 -1.95 6.48 4.50
C LEU A 37 -0.49 6.50 4.06
N GLN A 38 0.38 5.98 4.91
CA GLN A 38 1.79 5.78 4.63
C GLN A 38 2.06 4.29 4.39
N VAL A 39 2.55 3.95 3.20
CA VAL A 39 3.00 2.60 2.87
C VAL A 39 4.49 2.52 3.17
N LYS A 40 4.88 1.53 3.98
CA LYS A 40 6.21 1.43 4.58
C LYS A 40 6.86 0.09 4.27
N LYS A 41 8.17 0.11 4.09
CA LYS A 41 9.04 -1.06 4.03
C LYS A 41 9.81 -1.16 5.34
N SER A 42 9.65 -2.27 6.04
CA SER A 42 10.43 -2.61 7.23
C SER A 42 11.68 -3.40 6.81
N GLY A 43 12.79 -3.10 7.46
CA GLY A 43 14.10 -3.71 7.23
C GLY A 43 15.03 -3.31 8.38
N SER A 44 16.28 -2.97 8.08
CA SER A 44 17.18 -2.37 9.08
C SER A 44 16.70 -0.99 9.59
N SER A 45 15.90 -0.29 8.78
CA SER A 45 15.17 0.92 9.15
C SER A 45 13.81 0.93 8.46
N THR A 46 12.81 1.52 9.11
CA THR A 46 11.48 1.70 8.52
C THR A 46 11.53 2.87 7.54
N LYS A 47 11.23 2.62 6.27
CA LYS A 47 11.19 3.65 5.22
C LYS A 47 9.78 3.77 4.64
N THR A 48 9.27 4.99 4.57
CA THR A 48 8.04 5.29 3.81
C THR A 48 8.36 5.30 2.33
N ILE A 49 7.60 4.53 1.55
CA ILE A 49 7.79 4.41 0.09
C ILE A 49 6.65 5.04 -0.71
N ALA A 50 5.47 5.18 -0.12
CA ALA A 50 4.36 5.93 -0.70
C ALA A 50 3.52 6.59 0.40
N ILE A 51 2.92 7.74 0.07
CA ILE A 51 1.99 8.47 0.93
C ILE A 51 0.76 8.81 0.11
N TYR A 52 -0.42 8.54 0.67
CA TYR A 52 -1.72 8.88 0.08
C TYR A 52 -2.41 9.90 0.96
N ALA A 53 -2.80 11.03 0.38
CA ALA A 53 -3.57 12.07 1.07
C ALA A 53 -4.98 11.56 1.46
N PRO A 54 -5.64 12.19 2.47
CA PRO A 54 -7.03 11.92 2.79
C PRO A 54 -7.92 11.96 1.54
N GLY A 55 -8.77 10.96 1.36
CA GLY A 55 -9.65 10.83 0.20
C GLY A 55 -8.97 10.38 -1.11
N LYS A 56 -7.65 10.13 -1.11
CA LYS A 56 -6.92 9.53 -2.25
C LYS A 56 -6.71 8.02 -2.13
N TRP A 57 -7.23 7.42 -1.06
CA TRP A 57 -7.20 5.98 -0.83
C TRP A 57 -8.52 5.54 -0.19
N LEU A 58 -8.90 4.28 -0.40
CA LEU A 58 -10.12 3.67 0.12
C LEU A 58 -9.80 2.58 1.15
N SER A 59 -8.81 1.75 0.86
CA SER A 59 -8.36 0.68 1.76
C SER A 59 -6.91 0.29 1.44
N ALA A 60 -6.21 -0.30 2.41
CA ALA A 60 -4.89 -0.88 2.21
C ALA A 60 -4.77 -2.22 2.91
N VAL A 61 -4.18 -3.20 2.25
CA VAL A 61 -4.01 -4.58 2.74
C VAL A 61 -2.54 -4.96 2.64
N VAL A 62 -1.99 -5.50 3.72
CA VAL A 62 -0.64 -6.09 3.75
C VAL A 62 -0.78 -7.59 3.47
N SER A 63 -0.01 -8.11 2.52
CA SER A 63 0.08 -9.53 2.18
C SER A 63 1.51 -10.03 2.47
N GLN A 64 1.64 -11.12 3.22
CA GLN A 64 2.92 -11.68 3.70
C GLN A 64 3.15 -13.10 3.20
#